data_AF-A0AAD9KTK4-F1
#
_entry.id   AF-A0AAD9KTK4-F1
#
_cell.length_a   1.000
_cell.length_b   1.000
_cell.length_c   1.000
_cell.angle_alpha   90.00
_cell.angle_beta   90.00
_cell.angle_gamma   90.00
#
_symmetry.space_group_name_H-M   'P 1'
#
loop_
_entity.id
_entity.type
_entity.pdbx_description
1 polymer ?
#
loop_
_entity_poly.entity_id
_entity_poly.type
_entity_poly.pdbx_seq_one_letter_code
_entity_poly.pdbx_strand_id
1 'polypeptide(L)'
;MCCFFHSTLAPDDICHACGHMTQNGQWTQPAWKPPTGSKQYKPSYNIGPTCYLPVMLSKTHFQENLDKSQTNVETAKSSQSDSCEWIIQPMRWGLVPSWHTGDPSKVGYNMINARSDTVLNKKTFSAPLKKGQRCVVLAEG
;
A
#
# COMPACT_ATOMS: atom_id res chain seq x y z
N MET A 1 -19.77 6.44 6.10
CA MET A 1 -18.43 6.85 6.55
C MET A 1 -17.89 5.68 7.35
N CYS A 2 -16.80 5.04 6.94
CA CYS A 2 -16.26 3.89 7.67
C CYS A 2 -15.22 4.37 8.68
N CYS A 3 -15.32 3.87 9.91
CA CYS A 3 -14.47 4.29 11.04
C CYS A 3 -13.75 3.12 11.71
N PHE A 4 -14.09 1.88 11.35
CA PHE A 4 -13.40 0.66 11.77
C PHE A 4 -13.29 -0.31 10.60
N PHE A 5 -12.30 -1.20 10.69
CA PHE A 5 -12.15 -2.35 9.81
C PHE A 5 -12.01 -3.64 10.61
N HIS A 6 -12.47 -4.73 10.01
CA HIS A 6 -12.30 -6.10 10.45
C HIS A 6 -11.24 -6.77 9.55
N SER A 7 -10.12 -7.21 10.12
CA SER A 7 -9.08 -7.94 9.40
C SER A 7 -8.28 -8.79 10.37
N THR A 8 -8.54 -10.10 10.35
CA THR A 8 -8.07 -11.08 11.34
C THR A 8 -7.11 -12.13 10.78
N LEU A 9 -6.96 -12.17 9.45
CA LEU A 9 -6.10 -13.12 8.76
C LEU A 9 -4.60 -12.83 9.00
N ALA A 10 -3.79 -13.88 9.02
CA ALA A 10 -2.33 -13.72 9.07
C ALA A 10 -1.81 -13.16 7.72
N PRO A 11 -0.63 -12.50 7.71
CA PRO A 11 -0.01 -12.01 6.48
C PRO A 11 0.04 -13.01 5.34
N ASP A 12 0.39 -14.27 5.64
CA ASP A 12 0.47 -15.34 4.65
C ASP A 12 -0.91 -15.67 4.09
N ASP A 13 -1.94 -15.80 4.93
CA ASP A 13 -3.31 -16.07 4.49
C ASP A 13 -3.86 -14.96 3.60
N ILE A 14 -3.53 -13.69 3.90
CA ILE A 14 -3.89 -12.55 3.08
C ILE A 14 -3.24 -12.65 1.69
N CYS A 15 -1.94 -13.01 1.64
CA CYS A 15 -1.23 -13.24 0.37
C CYS A 15 -1.86 -14.37 -0.45
N HIS A 16 -2.23 -15.48 0.20
CA HIS A 16 -2.91 -16.59 -0.46
C HIS A 16 -4.29 -16.19 -1.00
N ALA A 17 -5.08 -15.47 -0.20
CA ALA A 17 -6.40 -14.98 -0.58
C ALA A 17 -6.36 -13.96 -1.73
N CYS A 18 -5.26 -13.22 -1.86
CA CYS A 18 -5.06 -12.23 -2.92
C CYS A 18 -4.38 -12.80 -4.18
N GLY A 19 -4.33 -14.13 -4.33
CA GLY A 19 -3.89 -14.77 -5.56
C GLY A 19 -4.75 -14.31 -6.75
N HIS A 20 -4.10 -14.00 -7.87
CA HIS A 20 -4.79 -13.52 -9.07
C HIS A 20 -4.06 -13.94 -10.34
N MET A 21 -4.76 -13.80 -11.46
CA MET A 21 -4.21 -14.07 -12.79
C MET A 21 -3.58 -12.79 -13.34
N THR A 22 -2.32 -12.89 -13.77
CA THR A 22 -1.65 -11.77 -14.46
C THR A 22 -2.23 -11.57 -15.85
N GLN A 23 -1.93 -10.44 -16.48
CA GLN A 23 -2.33 -10.17 -17.87
C GLN A 23 -1.77 -11.22 -18.85
N ASN A 24 -0.68 -11.90 -18.49
CA ASN A 24 -0.06 -12.95 -19.28
C ASN A 24 -0.70 -14.33 -19.06
N GLY A 25 -1.75 -14.40 -18.24
CA GLY A 25 -2.46 -15.64 -17.95
C GLY A 25 -1.76 -16.57 -16.95
N GLN A 26 -0.72 -16.10 -16.27
CA GLN A 26 -0.05 -16.85 -15.21
C GLN A 26 -0.71 -16.56 -13.85
N TRP A 27 -0.95 -17.60 -13.05
CA TRP A 27 -1.40 -17.42 -11.67
C TRP A 27 -0.22 -16.96 -10.80
N THR A 28 -0.43 -15.90 -10.02
CA THR A 28 0.58 -15.37 -9.10
C THR A 28 -0.03 -14.93 -7.77
N GLN A 29 0.79 -14.86 -6.74
CA GLN A 29 0.43 -14.35 -5.42
C GLN A 29 1.25 -13.09 -5.11
N PRO A 30 0.63 -12.06 -4.52
CA PRO A 30 1.35 -10.87 -4.14
C PRO A 30 2.32 -11.16 -3.00
N ALA A 31 3.53 -10.61 -3.09
CA ALA A 31 4.54 -10.77 -2.05
C ALA A 31 4.23 -9.86 -0.84
N TRP A 32 4.32 -10.42 0.37
CA TRP A 32 4.27 -9.63 1.60
C TRP A 32 5.59 -8.89 1.80
N LYS A 33 5.53 -7.58 1.90
CA LYS A 33 6.69 -6.77 2.27
C LYS A 33 6.74 -6.61 3.79
N PRO A 34 7.83 -7.06 4.45
CA PRO A 34 7.94 -6.95 5.90
C PRO A 34 7.91 -5.48 6.32
N PRO A 35 7.16 -5.14 7.38
CA PRO A 35 7.09 -3.78 7.89
C PRO A 35 8.43 -3.33 8.45
N THR A 36 8.81 -2.07 8.20
CA THR A 36 10.02 -1.48 8.79
C THR A 36 9.71 -0.85 10.14
N GLY A 37 10.35 -1.34 11.21
CA GLY A 37 10.22 -0.79 12.56
C GLY A 37 8.85 -1.04 13.20
N SER A 38 8.22 0.01 13.73
CA SER A 38 6.94 -0.04 14.45
C SER A 38 5.69 -0.07 13.55
N LYS A 39 5.87 -0.12 12.21
CA LYS A 39 4.78 -0.03 11.22
C LYS A 39 4.12 -1.37 10.95
N GLN A 40 3.75 -2.11 11.99
CA GLN A 40 3.35 -3.50 11.88
C GLN A 40 1.83 -3.66 11.78
N TYR A 41 1.38 -4.54 10.88
CA TYR A 41 0.01 -5.01 10.86
C TYR A 41 -0.23 -5.94 12.05
N LYS A 42 -1.34 -5.74 12.75
CA LYS A 42 -1.81 -6.58 13.85
C LYS A 42 -3.23 -7.04 13.52
N PRO A 43 -3.45 -8.34 13.26
CA PRO A 43 -4.79 -8.86 13.03
C PRO A 43 -5.72 -8.53 14.20
N SER A 44 -6.90 -8.01 13.90
CA SER A 44 -7.88 -7.57 14.91
C SER A 44 -9.27 -7.48 14.30
N TYR A 45 -10.28 -7.73 15.14
CA TYR A 45 -11.68 -7.52 14.80
C TYR A 45 -12.08 -6.04 14.76
N ASN A 46 -11.27 -5.17 15.38
CA ASN A 46 -11.59 -3.77 15.58
C ASN A 46 -10.36 -2.90 15.33
N ILE A 47 -10.03 -2.71 14.05
CA ILE A 47 -8.92 -1.86 13.62
C ILE A 47 -9.44 -0.43 13.47
N GLY A 48 -8.96 0.46 14.34
CA GLY A 48 -9.35 1.87 14.35
C GLY A 48 -8.44 2.77 13.50
N PRO A 49 -8.78 4.06 13.42
CA PRO A 49 -7.92 5.08 12.81
C PRO A 49 -6.50 5.03 13.38
N THR A 50 -5.51 5.35 12.55
CA THR A 50 -4.07 5.37 12.87
C THR A 50 -3.40 3.99 13.04
N CYS A 51 -4.17 2.90 13.11
CA CYS A 51 -3.65 1.54 13.05
C CYS A 51 -3.16 1.20 11.63
N TYR A 52 -2.43 0.09 11.49
CA TYR A 52 -1.88 -0.36 10.21
C TYR A 52 -2.78 -1.44 9.60
N LEU A 53 -3.07 -1.29 8.31
CA LEU A 53 -3.86 -2.22 7.51
C LEU A 53 -3.02 -2.81 6.38
N PRO A 54 -3.27 -4.07 5.99
CA PRO A 54 -2.69 -4.64 4.80
C PRO A 54 -3.25 -3.92 3.57
N VAL A 55 -2.37 -3.36 2.76
CA VAL A 55 -2.74 -2.73 1.50
C VAL A 55 -1.97 -3.35 0.36
N MET A 56 -2.69 -3.65 -0.72
CA MET A 56 -2.13 -4.12 -1.97
C MET A 56 -1.83 -2.93 -2.88
N LEU A 57 -0.66 -2.94 -3.51
CA LEU A 57 -0.22 -1.89 -4.44
C LEU A 57 0.73 -2.45 -5.50
N SER A 58 0.91 -1.68 -6.59
CA SER A 58 1.82 -2.05 -7.66
C SER A 58 3.28 -2.10 -7.19
N LYS A 59 4.03 -3.12 -7.63
CA LYS A 59 5.47 -3.26 -7.38
C LYS A 59 6.30 -2.14 -8.03
N THR A 60 5.78 -1.52 -9.10
CA THR A 60 6.46 -0.42 -9.80
C THR A 60 6.80 0.76 -8.88
N HIS A 61 6.02 0.99 -7.82
CA HIS A 61 6.28 2.02 -6.82
C HIS A 61 7.60 1.82 -6.04
N PHE A 62 8.20 0.63 -6.10
CA PHE A 62 9.45 0.31 -5.41
C PHE A 62 10.67 0.34 -6.33
N GLN A 63 10.49 0.06 -7.62
CA GLN A 63 11.58 0.00 -8.60
C GLN A 63 12.21 1.38 -8.83
N GLU A 64 11.41 2.46 -8.83
CA GLU A 64 11.90 3.85 -8.99
C GLU A 64 12.95 4.28 -7.94
N ASN A 65 13.04 3.58 -6.79
CA ASN A 65 14.02 3.91 -5.74
C ASN A 65 15.33 3.10 -5.84
N LEU A 66 15.35 1.97 -6.56
CA LEU A 66 16.53 1.12 -6.69
C LEU A 66 17.50 1.64 -7.77
N ASP A 67 16.99 2.25 -8.83
CA ASP A 67 17.78 2.82 -9.93
C ASP A 67 18.65 4.04 -9.52
N LYS A 68 18.51 4.55 -8.29
CA LYS A 68 19.37 5.62 -7.74
C LYS A 68 20.50 5.11 -6.86
N SER A 69 20.57 3.80 -6.58
CA SER A 69 21.48 3.24 -5.57
C SER A 69 22.32 2.05 -6.03
N GLN A 70 22.35 1.75 -7.34
CA GLN A 70 23.24 0.72 -7.89
C GLN A 70 23.98 1.22 -9.14
N THR A 71 25.14 1.82 -8.93
CA THR A 71 26.28 1.63 -9.85
C THR A 71 26.78 0.19 -9.68
N ASN A 72 26.81 -0.53 -10.81
CA ASN A 72 27.43 -1.85 -11.03
C ASN A 72 26.84 -3.04 -10.26
N VAL A 73 26.10 -3.91 -10.94
CA VAL A 73 26.61 -5.21 -11.45
C VAL A 73 25.60 -5.73 -12.48
N GLU A 74 26.08 -5.91 -13.71
CA GLU A 74 25.41 -6.66 -14.76
C GLU A 74 25.22 -8.12 -14.33
N THR A 75 24.01 -8.64 -14.50
CA THR A 75 23.69 -9.94 -15.13
C THR A 75 22.41 -10.51 -14.50
N ALA A 76 21.26 -10.17 -15.09
CA ALA A 76 20.17 -11.11 -15.34
C ALA A 76 19.19 -10.46 -16.32
N LYS A 77 19.37 -10.77 -17.60
CA LYS A 77 18.33 -10.59 -18.61
C LYS A 77 17.16 -11.51 -18.23
N SER A 78 16.02 -10.95 -17.87
CA SER A 78 14.72 -11.57 -18.09
C SER A 78 13.76 -10.52 -18.62
N SER A 79 13.55 -10.56 -19.94
CA SER A 79 12.28 -10.30 -20.62
C SER A 79 11.36 -9.22 -20.04
N GLN A 80 11.41 -8.04 -20.64
CA GLN A 80 10.27 -7.36 -21.27
C GLN A 80 8.85 -7.74 -20.77
N SER A 81 8.29 -6.82 -19.96
CA SER A 81 6.86 -6.58 -19.68
C SER A 81 6.03 -7.59 -18.87
N ASP A 82 6.29 -7.70 -17.57
CA ASP A 82 5.29 -8.16 -16.59
C ASP A 82 4.88 -6.99 -15.70
N SER A 83 4.05 -6.10 -16.23
CA SER A 83 3.66 -4.81 -15.63
C SER A 83 2.67 -4.92 -14.46
N CYS A 84 2.35 -6.14 -14.00
CA CYS A 84 1.27 -6.40 -13.05
C CYS A 84 1.72 -7.28 -11.88
N GLU A 85 2.90 -6.99 -11.32
CA GLU A 85 3.29 -7.58 -10.05
C GLU A 85 2.79 -6.70 -8.89
N TRP A 86 2.05 -7.32 -7.97
CA TRP A 86 1.47 -6.64 -6.82
C TRP A 86 2.22 -7.04 -5.56
N ILE A 87 2.29 -6.12 -4.61
CA ILE A 87 2.81 -6.40 -3.28
C ILE A 87 1.77 -6.03 -2.23
N ILE A 88 1.86 -6.67 -1.07
CA ILE A 88 1.07 -6.30 0.11
C ILE A 88 2.03 -5.75 1.16
N GLN A 89 1.70 -4.61 1.73
CA GLN A 89 2.44 -4.07 2.86
C GLN A 89 1.50 -3.44 3.89
N PRO A 90 1.87 -3.41 5.18
CA PRO A 90 1.15 -2.62 6.17
C PRO A 90 1.29 -1.12 5.90
N MET A 91 0.19 -0.38 5.82
CA MET A 91 0.17 1.08 5.82
C MET A 91 -0.74 1.63 6.90
N ARG A 92 -0.37 2.81 7.42
CA ARG A 92 -1.17 3.54 8.41
C ARG A 92 -2.51 3.96 7.80
N TRP A 93 -3.60 3.66 8.50
CA TRP A 93 -4.91 4.20 8.16
C TRP A 93 -5.03 5.65 8.62
N GLY A 94 -4.79 6.55 7.67
CA GLY A 94 -4.75 7.99 7.89
C GLY A 94 -3.60 8.58 7.10
N LEU A 95 -3.93 9.25 6.01
CA LEU A 95 -2.93 9.84 5.12
C LEU A 95 -2.12 10.89 5.88
N VAL A 96 -0.80 10.78 5.85
CA VAL A 96 0.09 11.84 6.33
C VAL A 96 0.59 12.60 5.11
N PRO A 97 0.28 13.90 4.97
CA PRO A 97 0.72 14.68 3.83
C PRO A 97 2.24 14.73 3.76
N SER A 98 2.80 14.76 2.55
CA SER A 98 4.26 14.75 2.35
C SER A 98 4.97 15.98 2.92
N TRP A 99 4.25 17.08 3.16
CA TRP A 99 4.77 18.32 3.74
C TRP A 99 4.70 18.34 5.27
N HIS A 100 4.05 17.35 5.90
CA HIS A 100 4.01 17.26 7.36
C HIS A 100 5.38 16.83 7.89
N THR A 101 5.91 17.59 8.84
CA THR A 101 7.18 17.31 9.52
C THR A 101 6.92 16.84 10.94
N GLY A 102 7.68 15.85 11.40
CA GLY A 102 7.55 15.27 12.75
C GLY A 102 6.69 14.02 12.81
N ASP A 103 6.16 13.72 14.00
CA ASP A 103 5.46 12.47 14.31
C ASP A 103 4.13 12.35 13.55
N PRO A 104 3.94 11.30 12.72
CA PRO A 104 2.67 10.96 12.06
C PRO A 104 1.43 10.97 12.97
N SER A 105 1.62 10.71 14.27
CA SER A 105 0.54 10.66 15.26
C SER A 105 0.02 12.06 15.63
N LYS A 106 0.79 13.12 15.36
CA LYS A 106 0.46 14.52 15.70
C LYS A 106 -0.21 15.29 14.57
N VAL A 107 -0.56 14.61 13.48
CA VAL A 107 -1.28 15.22 12.37
C VAL A 107 -2.68 15.64 12.84
N GLY A 108 -2.91 16.95 13.00
CA GLY A 108 -4.16 17.51 13.54
C GLY A 108 -5.40 17.37 12.65
N TYR A 109 -5.29 16.75 11.48
CA TYR A 109 -6.38 16.55 10.53
C TYR A 109 -6.69 15.06 10.36
N ASN A 110 -7.97 14.69 10.52
CA ASN A 110 -8.45 13.31 10.34
C ASN A 110 -8.58 12.95 8.85
N MET A 111 -7.47 12.54 8.23
CA MET A 111 -7.40 12.13 6.82
C MET A 111 -7.56 10.62 6.63
N ILE A 112 -8.58 10.07 7.28
CA ILE A 112 -8.90 8.63 7.27
C ILE A 112 -9.78 8.23 6.08
N ASN A 113 -10.53 9.19 5.52
CA ASN A 113 -11.46 8.99 4.42
C ASN A 113 -11.30 10.13 3.41
N ALA A 114 -11.50 9.82 2.13
CA ALA A 114 -11.59 10.79 1.05
C ALA A 114 -12.91 10.58 0.31
N ARG A 115 -13.68 11.65 0.08
CA ARG A 115 -14.91 11.56 -0.69
C ARG A 115 -14.58 11.56 -2.18
N SER A 116 -15.23 10.69 -2.94
CA SER A 116 -15.00 10.54 -4.39
C SER A 116 -15.28 11.82 -5.18
N ASP A 117 -16.29 12.59 -4.76
CA ASP A 117 -16.70 13.87 -5.35
C ASP A 117 -15.61 14.97 -5.28
N THR A 118 -14.78 14.96 -4.24
CA THR A 118 -13.85 16.06 -3.91
C THR A 118 -12.38 15.65 -3.91
N VAL A 119 -12.08 14.37 -4.14
CA VAL A 119 -10.71 13.82 -4.09
C VAL A 119 -9.75 14.51 -5.07
N LEU A 120 -10.25 14.93 -6.24
CA LEU A 120 -9.45 15.62 -7.26
C LEU A 120 -9.21 17.11 -6.94
N ASN A 121 -10.12 17.73 -6.17
CA ASN A 121 -10.07 19.16 -5.87
C ASN A 121 -9.19 19.45 -4.64
N LYS A 122 -9.18 18.54 -3.65
CA LYS A 122 -8.38 18.70 -2.43
C LYS A 122 -6.91 18.38 -2.71
N LYS A 123 -6.03 19.39 -2.59
CA LYS A 123 -4.56 19.27 -2.81
C LYS A 123 -3.93 18.09 -2.07
N THR A 124 -4.42 17.78 -0.88
CA THR A 124 -3.93 16.68 -0.04
C THR A 124 -4.09 15.31 -0.69
N PHE A 125 -5.18 15.08 -1.42
CA PHE A 125 -5.46 13.80 -2.09
C PHE A 125 -5.12 13.84 -3.58
N SER A 126 -5.25 15.00 -4.23
CA SER A 126 -5.03 15.11 -5.67
C SER A 126 -3.56 14.94 -6.06
N ALA A 127 -2.62 15.41 -5.23
CA ALA A 127 -1.19 15.22 -5.47
C ALA A 127 -0.75 13.74 -5.47
N PRO A 128 -1.03 12.92 -4.42
CA PRO A 128 -0.68 11.50 -4.44
C PRO A 128 -1.46 10.73 -5.52
N LEU A 129 -2.73 11.09 -5.76
CA LEU A 129 -3.55 10.44 -6.79
C LEU A 129 -2.97 10.65 -8.20
N LYS A 130 -2.53 11.88 -8.53
CA LYS A 130 -1.88 12.19 -9.82
C LYS A 130 -0.53 11.46 -10.00
N LYS A 131 0.18 11.19 -8.90
CA LYS A 131 1.40 10.38 -8.89
C LYS A 131 1.11 8.87 -9.02
N GLY A 132 -0.15 8.48 -9.14
CA GLY A 132 -0.54 7.07 -9.24
C GLY A 132 -0.42 6.29 -7.95
N GLN A 133 -0.29 6.94 -6.78
CA GLN A 133 -0.18 6.29 -5.46
C GLN A 133 -1.52 5.70 -5.00
N ARG A 134 -2.07 4.81 -5.81
CA ARG A 134 -3.31 4.08 -5.57
C ARG A 134 -2.96 2.77 -4.87
N CYS A 135 -3.78 2.40 -3.90
CA CYS A 135 -3.70 1.12 -3.22
C CYS A 135 -5.10 0.57 -2.98
N VAL A 136 -5.17 -0.73 -2.73
CA VAL A 136 -6.39 -1.44 -2.32
C VAL A 136 -6.21 -1.80 -0.86
N VAL A 137 -7.09 -1.28 0.01
CA VAL A 137 -7.14 -1.67 1.42
C VAL A 137 -7.81 -3.03 1.50
N LEU A 138 -7.12 -3.99 2.13
CA LEU A 138 -7.63 -5.34 2.32
C LEU A 138 -8.31 -5.41 3.69
N ALA A 139 -9.56 -5.83 3.70
CA ALA A 139 -10.36 -6.02 4.90
C ALA A 139 -11.39 -7.12 4.63
N GLU A 140 -11.81 -7.79 5.70
CA GLU A 140 -12.90 -8.76 5.68
C GLU A 140 -14.26 -8.05 5.78
N GLY A 141 -14.32 -6.88 6.43
CA GLY A 141 -15.53 -6.06 6.59
C GLY A 141 -15.32 -4.76 7.34
#